data_AF-A0A3D5KH62-F1
#
_entry.id   AF-A0A3D5KH62-F1
#
_cell.length_a   1.000
_cell.length_b   1.000
_cell.length_c   1.000
_cell.angle_alpha   90.00
_cell.angle_beta   90.00
_cell.angle_gamma   90.00
#
_symmetry.space_group_name_H-M   'P 1'
#
loop_
_entity.id
_entity.type
_entity.pdbx_description
1 polymer ?
#
loop_
_entity_poly.entity_id
_entity_poly.type
_entity_poly.pdbx_seq_one_letter_code
_entity_poly.pdbx_strand_id
1 'polypeptide(L)'
;MFRINIRFLILLILFFVLAYIEGGPLFYRVFYSVVAILLISIVVIISNRKNLNLDILFERSRYSAGDLGSFKIVLKNKGWIPVSYLLVNNSAFKKLSSRYNGDAVYIGSKKSKSLEYQVRFRIRGTYDFSHTDLWFRDTASIIKSHKVCKNKVFIQVYPKIIDIPPNLFNGINLFNDYKLSSSGIEDPYAIKDNRKYKAGDNLNRINWKVSAKYNELYVKNHEVFIGEEFNFFLDMNSGNYQYDINGISEEQLIDFSASVIHSLTRKAIVSKLYINAANSRVFHVREKREFAQLMDYLMRTKSDGKESFTRYLKAFMDTIITMNNVAFITSRVDQEFYEFILDLESRKKNLFVFYNKVHKEDKENIDKLMNLGVKVVNISKFI
;
A
#
# COMPACT_ATOMS: atom_id res chain seq x y z
N MET A 1 16.25 23.19 16.88
CA MET A 1 17.62 23.70 17.13
C MET A 1 17.68 25.14 16.65
N PHE A 2 18.33 26.05 17.39
CA PHE A 2 18.54 27.43 16.95
C PHE A 2 19.93 27.54 16.31
N ARG A 3 20.03 28.22 15.17
CA ARG A 3 21.31 28.50 14.50
C ARG A 3 21.41 30.00 14.29
N ILE A 4 22.43 30.62 14.86
CA ILE A 4 22.75 32.03 14.67
C ILE A 4 23.65 32.17 13.44
N ASN A 5 23.45 33.22 12.66
CA ASN A 5 24.24 33.52 11.48
C ASN A 5 25.65 34.00 11.88
N ILE A 6 26.68 33.30 11.42
CA ILE A 6 28.08 33.60 11.76
C ILE A 6 28.52 35.00 11.32
N ARG A 7 27.98 35.51 10.20
CA ARG A 7 28.28 36.87 9.71
C ARG A 7 27.81 37.93 10.69
N PHE A 8 26.65 37.70 11.34
CA PHE A 8 26.13 38.60 12.36
C PHE A 8 27.00 38.54 13.63
N LEU A 9 27.49 37.36 14.00
CA LEU A 9 28.39 37.21 15.15
C LEU A 9 29.72 37.95 14.93
N ILE A 10 30.30 37.85 13.73
CA ILE A 10 31.51 38.60 13.36
C ILE A 10 31.25 40.11 13.45
N LEU A 11 30.12 40.59 12.94
CA LEU A 11 29.71 41.99 13.02
C LEU A 11 29.53 42.46 14.47
N LEU A 12 28.92 41.62 15.33
CA LEU A 12 28.77 41.91 16.75
C LEU A 12 30.13 42.04 17.45
N ILE A 13 31.07 41.13 17.19
CA ILE A 13 32.43 41.16 17.75
C ILE A 13 33.18 42.40 17.24
N LEU A 14 33.06 42.72 15.96
CA LEU A 14 33.69 43.92 15.38
C LEU A 14 33.21 45.20 16.07
N PHE A 15 31.90 45.37 16.25
CA PHE A 15 31.36 46.54 16.94
C PHE A 15 31.70 46.57 18.43
N PHE A 16 31.85 45.41 19.07
CA PHE A 16 32.35 45.33 20.44
C PHE A 16 33.79 45.84 20.55
N VAL A 17 34.68 45.38 19.66
CA VAL A 17 36.09 45.82 19.63
C VAL A 17 36.19 47.31 19.34
N LEU A 18 35.44 47.82 18.37
CA LEU A 18 35.42 49.26 18.05
C LEU A 18 34.93 50.11 19.23
N ALA A 19 33.85 49.68 19.90
CA ALA A 19 33.34 50.38 21.07
C ALA A 19 34.32 50.35 22.26
N TYR A 20 35.15 49.30 22.37
CA TYR A 20 36.16 49.16 23.41
C TYR A 20 37.41 50.01 23.14
N ILE A 21 37.88 50.08 21.88
CA ILE A 21 39.10 50.80 21.49
C ILE A 21 38.87 52.30 21.39
N GLU A 22 37.90 52.73 20.56
CA GLU A 22 37.63 54.15 20.31
C GLU A 22 36.93 54.80 21.51
N GLY A 23 36.12 54.02 22.24
CA GLY A 23 35.27 54.52 23.30
C GLY A 23 34.22 55.52 22.80
N GLY A 24 33.65 56.30 23.71
CA GLY A 24 32.73 57.40 23.36
C GLY A 24 31.26 57.00 23.11
N PRO A 25 30.30 57.93 23.30
CA PRO A 25 28.87 57.59 23.36
C PRO A 25 28.30 57.01 22.07
N LEU A 26 28.85 57.39 20.91
CA LEU A 26 28.35 56.96 19.60
C LEU A 26 28.58 55.47 19.37
N PHE A 27 29.81 54.98 19.57
CA PHE A 27 30.16 53.58 19.33
C PHE A 27 29.43 52.64 20.30
N TYR A 28 29.27 53.02 21.57
CA TYR A 28 28.46 52.26 22.52
C TYR A 28 26.98 52.18 22.10
N ARG A 29 26.37 53.28 21.62
CA ARG A 29 24.98 53.26 21.14
C ARG A 29 24.78 52.32 19.95
N VAL A 30 25.73 52.31 19.01
CA VAL A 30 25.67 51.39 17.86
C VAL A 30 25.80 49.94 18.34
N PHE A 31 26.77 49.64 19.21
CA PHE A 31 26.93 48.31 19.78
C PHE A 31 25.66 47.82 20.51
N TYR A 32 25.10 48.65 21.41
CA TYR A 32 23.86 48.31 22.10
C TYR A 32 22.66 48.15 21.16
N SER A 33 22.61 48.87 20.04
CA SER A 33 21.58 48.68 19.02
C SER A 33 21.68 47.31 18.36
N VAL A 34 22.89 46.86 18.00
CA VAL A 34 23.12 45.51 17.44
C VAL A 34 22.75 44.42 18.46
N VAL A 35 23.13 44.60 19.72
CA VAL A 35 22.74 43.69 20.82
C VAL A 35 21.22 43.66 20.99
N ALA A 36 20.56 44.82 20.98
CA ALA A 36 19.10 44.90 21.08
C ALA A 36 18.41 44.15 19.91
N ILE A 37 18.90 44.31 18.68
CA ILE A 37 18.39 43.57 17.50
C ILE A 37 18.53 42.05 17.70
N LEU A 38 19.65 41.58 18.26
CA LEU A 38 19.84 40.16 18.57
C LEU A 38 18.83 39.68 19.62
N LEU A 39 18.65 40.42 20.72
CA LEU A 39 17.69 40.08 21.78
C LEU A 39 16.25 40.04 21.24
N ILE A 40 15.85 41.03 20.45
CA ILE A 40 14.54 41.06 19.79
C ILE A 40 14.38 39.82 18.89
N SER A 41 15.41 39.48 18.10
CA SER A 41 15.37 38.31 17.21
C SER A 41 15.21 37.00 17.97
N ILE A 42 15.87 36.86 19.13
CA ILE A 42 15.72 35.71 20.03
C ILE A 42 14.27 35.61 20.53
N VAL A 43 13.71 36.72 21.05
CA VAL A 43 12.33 36.76 21.57
C VAL A 43 11.31 36.41 20.47
N VAL A 44 11.47 36.98 19.27
CA VAL A 44 10.62 36.72 18.10
C VAL A 44 10.64 35.24 17.75
N ILE A 45 11.82 34.63 17.61
CA ILE A 45 11.95 33.23 17.20
C ILE A 45 11.42 32.27 18.28
N ILE A 46 11.66 32.55 19.56
CA ILE A 46 11.13 31.73 20.67
C ILE A 46 9.61 31.80 20.69
N SER A 47 9.04 33.00 20.56
CA SER A 47 7.59 33.22 20.52
C SER A 47 6.95 32.51 19.32
N ASN A 48 7.50 32.70 18.12
CA ASN A 48 7.00 32.07 16.89
C ASN A 48 7.04 30.55 16.98
N ARG A 49 8.12 29.97 17.52
CA ARG A 49 8.24 28.52 17.69
C ARG A 49 7.21 27.94 18.67
N LYS A 50 6.93 28.65 19.78
CA LYS A 50 5.97 28.22 20.80
C LYS A 50 4.52 28.38 20.33
N ASN A 51 4.20 29.49 19.66
CA ASN A 51 2.82 29.88 19.36
C ASN A 51 2.31 29.42 17.99
N LEU A 52 3.16 28.86 17.13
CA LEU A 52 2.75 28.33 15.83
C LEU A 52 2.30 26.86 15.95
N ASN A 53 1.04 26.63 15.57
CA ASN A 53 0.44 25.30 15.44
C ASN A 53 0.17 24.97 13.96
N LEU A 54 0.18 23.69 13.64
CA LEU A 54 -0.04 23.17 12.30
C LEU A 54 -1.00 21.99 12.36
N ASP A 55 -2.12 22.11 11.66
CA ASP A 55 -3.08 21.04 11.47
C ASP A 55 -3.08 20.63 9.99
N ILE A 56 -3.28 19.34 9.69
CA ILE A 56 -3.48 18.85 8.32
C ILE A 56 -4.90 18.32 8.24
N LEU A 57 -5.69 18.92 7.36
CA LEU A 57 -7.06 18.51 7.06
C LEU A 57 -7.06 17.76 5.73
N PHE A 58 -7.89 16.71 5.66
CA PHE A 58 -8.04 15.86 4.48
C PHE A 58 -9.50 15.36 4.44
N GLU A 59 -10.00 15.09 3.24
CA GLU A 59 -11.40 14.67 3.06
C GLU A 59 -11.63 13.22 3.47
N ARG A 60 -10.69 12.34 3.12
CA ARG A 60 -10.79 10.89 3.33
C ARG A 60 -9.45 10.33 3.79
N SER A 61 -9.48 9.30 4.63
CA SER A 61 -8.28 8.57 5.09
C SER A 61 -7.94 7.35 4.23
N ARG A 62 -8.86 6.96 3.34
CA ARG A 62 -8.73 5.82 2.41
C ARG A 62 -8.94 6.30 0.98
N TYR A 63 -8.01 5.95 0.10
CA TYR A 63 -8.04 6.19 -1.34
C TYR A 63 -7.72 4.91 -2.10
N SER A 64 -7.97 4.89 -3.41
CA SER A 64 -7.46 3.88 -4.32
C SER A 64 -6.27 4.40 -5.12
N ALA A 65 -5.45 3.49 -5.63
CA ALA A 65 -4.38 3.83 -6.56
C ALA A 65 -4.98 4.55 -7.79
N GLY A 66 -4.35 5.65 -8.19
CA GLY A 66 -4.80 6.56 -9.24
C GLY A 66 -5.62 7.76 -8.73
N ASP A 67 -6.19 7.71 -7.52
CA ASP A 67 -7.05 8.77 -6.99
C ASP A 67 -6.30 10.08 -6.74
N LEU A 68 -7.06 11.18 -6.77
CA LEU A 68 -6.62 12.50 -6.35
C LEU A 68 -7.11 12.77 -4.92
N GLY A 69 -6.19 13.07 -4.02
CA GLY A 69 -6.48 13.52 -2.66
C GLY A 69 -6.29 15.02 -2.52
N SER A 70 -7.28 15.67 -1.90
CA SER A 70 -7.24 17.07 -1.51
C SER A 70 -6.78 17.20 -0.06
N PHE A 71 -5.71 17.95 0.16
CA PHE A 71 -5.13 18.19 1.48
C PHE A 71 -5.04 19.69 1.77
N LYS A 72 -5.28 20.07 3.02
CA LYS A 72 -5.19 21.45 3.48
C LYS A 72 -4.31 21.52 4.72
N ILE A 73 -3.14 22.15 4.61
CA ILE A 73 -2.32 22.48 5.77
C ILE A 73 -2.82 23.80 6.34
N VAL A 74 -3.27 23.79 7.60
CA VAL A 74 -3.74 24.98 8.31
C VAL A 74 -2.69 25.38 9.34
N LEU A 75 -2.07 26.53 9.11
CA LEU A 75 -1.07 27.12 9.97
C LEU A 75 -1.75 28.18 10.85
N LYS A 76 -1.62 28.07 12.17
CA LYS A 76 -2.26 28.98 13.13
C LYS A 76 -1.20 29.64 14.00
N ASN A 77 -1.04 30.96 13.86
CA ASN A 77 -0.21 31.74 14.77
C ASN A 77 -1.07 32.22 15.94
N LYS A 78 -0.89 31.65 17.12
CA LYS A 78 -1.59 32.10 18.35
C LYS A 78 -0.92 33.29 19.02
N GLY A 79 0.28 33.67 18.57
CA GLY A 79 1.11 34.71 19.15
C GLY A 79 0.74 36.10 18.62
N TRP A 80 1.21 37.11 19.34
CA TRP A 80 1.06 38.53 18.96
C TRP A 80 2.17 39.00 18.02
N ILE A 81 3.24 38.22 17.88
CA ILE A 81 4.34 38.48 16.95
C ILE A 81 4.02 37.78 15.63
N PRO A 82 4.11 38.47 14.47
CA PRO A 82 3.90 37.85 13.18
C PRO A 82 5.07 36.92 12.81
N VAL A 83 4.76 35.87 12.06
CA VAL A 83 5.76 34.96 11.50
C VAL A 83 6.10 35.47 10.10
N SER A 84 7.21 36.21 10.00
CA SER A 84 7.59 36.92 8.78
C SER A 84 8.03 35.99 7.65
N TYR A 85 8.80 34.95 7.99
CA TYR A 85 9.27 33.96 7.04
C TYR A 85 9.20 32.56 7.66
N LEU A 86 8.23 31.78 7.19
CA LEU A 86 8.04 30.39 7.53
C LEU A 86 8.19 29.54 6.27
N LEU A 87 9.14 28.61 6.25
CA LEU A 87 9.19 27.57 5.23
C LEU A 87 8.53 26.31 5.80
N VAL A 88 7.50 25.83 5.10
CA VAL A 88 6.75 24.62 5.44
C VAL A 88 7.10 23.53 4.46
N ASN A 89 7.57 22.39 4.95
CA ASN A 89 7.91 21.25 4.12
C ASN A 89 7.38 19.96 4.74
N ASN A 90 6.53 19.23 4.03
CA ASN A 90 6.07 17.92 4.45
C ASN A 90 6.72 16.85 3.56
N SER A 91 7.33 15.85 4.20
CA SER A 91 8.06 14.80 3.49
C SER A 91 7.17 13.91 2.62
N ALA A 92 5.89 13.73 2.97
CA ALA A 92 4.95 12.96 2.15
C ALA A 92 4.59 13.68 0.85
N PHE A 93 4.31 14.99 0.90
CA PHE A 93 4.06 15.77 -0.32
C PHE A 93 5.27 15.73 -1.26
N LYS A 94 6.50 15.78 -0.73
CA LYS A 94 7.73 15.66 -1.51
C LYS A 94 7.88 14.30 -2.21
N LYS A 95 7.49 13.20 -1.53
CA LYS A 95 7.51 11.85 -2.13
C LYS A 95 6.46 11.69 -3.23
N LEU A 96 5.30 12.33 -3.07
CA LEU A 96 4.17 12.19 -3.99
C LEU A 96 4.23 13.14 -5.18
N SER A 97 4.87 14.29 -5.05
CA SER A 97 5.01 15.28 -6.11
C SER A 97 6.45 15.80 -6.17
N SER A 98 7.14 15.51 -7.28
CA SER A 98 8.48 16.04 -7.55
C SER A 98 8.52 17.57 -7.69
N ARG A 99 7.38 18.21 -7.94
CA ARG A 99 7.24 19.67 -8.02
C ARG A 99 7.15 20.33 -6.64
N TYR A 100 6.92 19.55 -5.58
CA TYR A 100 6.78 20.10 -4.23
C TYR A 100 8.15 20.38 -3.61
N ASN A 101 8.47 21.67 -3.43
CA ASN A 101 9.70 22.15 -2.80
C ASN A 101 9.45 22.80 -1.42
N GLY A 102 8.23 22.68 -0.90
CA GLY A 102 7.77 23.42 0.28
C GLY A 102 7.32 24.83 -0.04
N ASP A 103 6.67 25.46 0.93
CA ASP A 103 6.04 26.78 0.77
C ASP A 103 6.62 27.79 1.74
N ALA A 104 6.99 28.96 1.22
CA ALA A 104 7.38 30.10 2.02
C ALA A 104 6.15 30.96 2.30
N VAL A 105 5.82 31.17 3.58
CA VAL A 105 4.60 31.83 4.01
C VAL A 105 4.86 32.88 5.08
N TYR A 106 4.12 33.98 4.95
CA TYR A 106 3.92 34.99 5.98
C TYR A 106 2.61 34.70 6.73
N ILE A 107 2.63 34.80 8.06
CA ILE A 107 1.44 34.68 8.91
C ILE A 107 1.40 35.84 9.90
N GLY A 108 0.35 36.66 9.83
CA GLY A 108 0.17 37.77 10.77
C GLY A 108 -0.09 37.32 12.21
N SER A 109 -0.10 38.28 13.13
CA SER A 109 -0.40 38.06 14.54
C SER A 109 -1.84 37.56 14.75
N LYS A 110 -2.02 36.53 15.59
CA LYS A 110 -3.33 35.90 15.84
C LYS A 110 -4.10 35.47 14.57
N LYS A 111 -3.39 35.27 13.45
CA LYS A 111 -4.00 34.89 12.16
C LYS A 111 -3.69 33.43 11.83
N SER A 112 -4.52 32.89 10.94
CA SER A 112 -4.33 31.57 10.37
C SER A 112 -4.15 31.69 8.86
N LYS A 113 -3.39 30.78 8.27
CA LYS A 113 -3.21 30.67 6.82
C LYS A 113 -3.35 29.21 6.40
N SER A 114 -4.10 28.96 5.33
CA SER A 114 -4.26 27.63 4.77
C SER A 114 -3.53 27.50 3.44
N LEU A 115 -2.90 26.35 3.24
CA LEU A 115 -2.24 25.95 2.01
C LEU A 115 -2.95 24.70 1.50
N GLU A 116 -3.38 24.73 0.24
CA GLU A 116 -4.15 23.65 -0.38
C GLU A 116 -3.27 22.90 -1.37
N TYR A 117 -3.34 21.57 -1.31
CA TYR A 117 -2.55 20.67 -2.13
C TYR A 117 -3.44 19.60 -2.74
N GLN A 118 -3.26 19.36 -4.02
CA GLN A 118 -3.79 18.18 -4.67
C GLN A 118 -2.68 17.20 -4.99
N VAL A 119 -2.90 15.94 -4.62
CA VAL A 119 -1.89 14.91 -4.75
C VAL A 119 -2.49 13.68 -5.41
N ARG A 120 -1.77 13.13 -6.39
CA ARG A 120 -2.16 11.86 -7.01
C ARG A 120 -1.44 10.71 -6.35
N PHE A 121 -2.20 9.75 -5.83
CA PHE A 121 -1.65 8.52 -5.26
C PHE A 121 -1.42 7.50 -6.37
N ARG A 122 -0.22 7.46 -6.96
CA ARG A 122 0.06 6.55 -8.09
C ARG A 122 0.23 5.10 -7.69
N ILE A 123 0.70 4.87 -6.47
CA ILE A 123 1.18 3.58 -5.97
C ILE A 123 0.38 3.27 -4.69
N ARG A 124 -0.03 2.02 -4.49
CA ARG A 124 -0.74 1.62 -3.27
C ARG A 124 0.21 1.62 -2.07
N GLY A 125 -0.31 1.78 -0.85
CA GLY A 125 0.52 1.79 0.34
C GLY A 125 -0.01 2.65 1.46
N THR A 126 0.79 2.73 2.53
CA THR A 126 0.54 3.67 3.63
C THR A 126 1.45 4.87 3.50
N TYR A 127 0.85 6.06 3.43
CA TYR A 127 1.55 7.34 3.35
C TYR A 127 1.50 8.05 4.70
N ASP A 128 2.68 8.37 5.23
CA ASP A 128 2.84 9.05 6.51
C ASP A 128 2.96 10.57 6.34
N PHE A 129 1.87 11.30 6.60
CA PHE A 129 1.84 12.76 6.60
C PHE A 129 2.14 13.36 7.98
N SER A 130 2.50 12.54 8.95
CA SER A 130 2.70 12.94 10.34
C SER A 130 3.81 13.97 10.53
N HIS A 131 4.79 14.00 9.64
CA HIS A 131 6.01 14.78 9.80
C HIS A 131 6.02 16.02 8.89
N THR A 132 5.89 17.20 9.49
CA THR A 132 6.06 18.49 8.79
C THR A 132 7.18 19.30 9.41
N ASP A 133 8.18 19.64 8.60
CA ASP A 133 9.30 20.49 8.95
C ASP A 133 8.93 21.97 8.79
N LEU A 134 9.13 22.72 9.86
CA LEU A 134 8.93 24.16 9.91
C LEU A 134 10.26 24.85 10.15
N TRP A 135 10.68 25.67 9.19
CA TRP A 135 11.86 26.51 9.32
C TRP A 135 11.45 27.96 9.47
N PHE A 136 11.88 28.55 10.57
CA PHE A 136 11.61 29.93 10.91
C PHE A 136 12.86 30.74 10.64
N ARG A 137 12.66 31.96 10.14
CA ARG A 137 13.68 32.99 10.11
C ARG A 137 13.10 34.27 10.69
N ASP A 138 13.89 34.95 11.53
CA ASP A 138 13.57 36.29 11.98
C ASP A 138 13.66 37.29 10.81
N THR A 139 13.10 38.49 11.00
CA THR A 139 13.09 39.55 10.00
C THR A 139 14.50 40.02 9.61
N ALA A 140 15.44 40.02 10.57
CA ALA A 140 16.83 40.42 10.33
C ALA A 140 17.71 39.27 9.81
N SER A 141 17.15 38.07 9.61
CA SER A 141 17.87 36.87 9.16
C SER A 141 19.07 36.46 10.04
N ILE A 142 19.01 36.78 11.33
CA ILE A 142 20.05 36.50 12.32
C ILE A 142 19.94 35.07 12.86
N ILE A 143 18.73 34.58 13.09
CA ILE A 143 18.44 33.32 13.75
C ILE A 143 17.52 32.46 12.89
N LYS A 144 17.98 31.24 12.60
CA LYS A 144 17.18 30.18 12.01
C LYS A 144 16.74 29.22 13.10
N SER A 145 15.47 28.85 13.10
CA SER A 145 14.96 27.80 13.97
C SER A 145 14.28 26.71 13.16
N HIS A 146 14.40 25.48 13.65
CA HIS A 146 13.74 24.31 13.09
C HIS A 146 12.85 23.66 14.14
N LYS A 147 11.60 23.41 13.76
CA LYS A 147 10.59 22.68 14.54
C LYS A 147 9.99 21.59 13.64
N VAL A 148 9.97 20.36 14.14
CA VAL A 148 9.21 19.28 13.52
C VAL A 148 7.85 19.23 14.20
N CYS A 149 6.78 19.41 13.43
CA CYS A 149 5.42 19.17 13.88
C CYS A 149 5.07 17.70 13.62
N LYS A 150 4.66 17.00 14.68
CA LYS A 150 4.20 15.62 14.62
C LYS A 150 2.68 15.60 14.74
N ASN A 151 2.01 15.32 13.63
CA ASN A 151 0.59 15.03 13.59
C ASN A 151 0.42 13.51 13.47
N LYS A 152 -0.73 12.92 13.78
CA LYS A 152 -0.97 11.48 13.57
C LYS A 152 -1.83 11.31 12.33
N VAL A 153 -1.24 11.49 11.14
CA VAL A 153 -1.98 11.47 9.87
C VAL A 153 -1.38 10.42 8.96
N PHE A 154 -2.12 9.33 8.80
CA PHE A 154 -1.78 8.22 7.91
C PHE A 154 -2.87 8.06 6.86
N ILE A 155 -2.46 7.98 5.60
CA ILE A 155 -3.37 7.77 4.47
C ILE A 155 -3.12 6.38 3.90
N GLN A 156 -4.19 5.60 3.76
CA GLN A 156 -4.15 4.25 3.20
C GLN A 156 -4.63 4.30 1.75
N VAL A 157 -3.78 3.84 0.84
CA VAL A 157 -4.08 3.76 -0.59
C VAL A 157 -4.20 2.29 -0.97
N TYR A 158 -5.39 1.85 -1.31
CA TYR A 158 -5.72 0.49 -1.68
C TYR A 158 -5.55 0.26 -3.18
N PRO A 159 -5.43 -1.01 -3.63
CA PRO A 159 -5.62 -1.34 -5.03
C PRO A 159 -6.92 -0.75 -5.58
N LYS A 160 -6.91 -0.35 -6.84
CA LYS A 160 -8.10 0.12 -7.54
C LYS A 160 -8.95 -1.07 -7.98
N ILE A 161 -10.23 -1.01 -7.66
CA ILE A 161 -11.20 -1.99 -8.16
C ILE A 161 -11.76 -1.46 -9.49
N ILE A 162 -11.50 -2.21 -10.57
CA ILE A 162 -12.01 -1.98 -11.91
C ILE A 162 -13.13 -2.97 -12.22
N ASP A 163 -14.05 -2.57 -13.10
CA ASP A 163 -15.11 -3.48 -13.53
C ASP A 163 -14.56 -4.46 -14.58
N ILE A 164 -14.50 -5.72 -14.18
CA ILE A 164 -14.07 -6.82 -15.04
C ILE A 164 -15.23 -7.26 -15.96
N PRO A 165 -15.02 -7.37 -17.27
CA PRO A 165 -16.06 -7.81 -18.20
C PRO A 165 -16.64 -9.17 -17.80
N PRO A 166 -17.97 -9.33 -17.86
CA PRO A 166 -18.63 -10.56 -17.43
C PRO A 166 -18.21 -11.79 -18.26
N ASN A 167 -17.74 -11.55 -19.49
CA ASN A 167 -17.29 -12.57 -20.43
C ASN A 167 -15.85 -13.05 -20.22
N LEU A 168 -15.10 -12.50 -19.25
CA LEU A 168 -13.71 -12.92 -19.00
C LEU A 168 -13.59 -14.43 -18.76
N PHE A 169 -14.63 -15.02 -18.18
CA PHE A 169 -14.73 -16.45 -17.87
C PHE A 169 -15.72 -17.19 -18.78
N ASN A 170 -16.15 -16.60 -19.91
CA ASN A 170 -17.08 -17.27 -20.83
C ASN A 170 -16.47 -18.58 -21.36
N GLY A 171 -17.33 -19.59 -21.52
CA GLY A 171 -16.93 -20.94 -21.90
C GLY A 171 -16.34 -21.76 -20.76
N ILE A 172 -16.37 -21.26 -19.53
CA ILE A 172 -16.38 -22.13 -18.34
C ILE A 172 -17.86 -22.31 -18.02
N ASN A 173 -18.32 -23.56 -17.92
CA ASN A 173 -19.64 -23.86 -17.39
C ASN A 173 -19.64 -23.55 -15.89
N LEU A 174 -19.62 -22.25 -15.52
CA LEU A 174 -19.63 -21.83 -14.12
C LEU A 174 -20.99 -22.09 -13.43
N PHE A 175 -21.98 -22.48 -14.23
CA PHE A 175 -23.37 -22.63 -13.82
C PHE A 175 -24.08 -23.82 -14.48
N ASN A 176 -23.40 -24.65 -15.29
CA ASN A 176 -24.08 -25.67 -16.10
C ASN A 176 -23.40 -27.05 -16.00
N ASP A 177 -23.73 -27.78 -14.93
CA ASP A 177 -24.39 -29.10 -14.98
C ASP A 177 -24.30 -29.72 -13.58
N TYR A 178 -25.39 -29.56 -12.82
CA TYR A 178 -25.67 -30.41 -11.66
C TYR A 178 -25.88 -31.85 -12.13
N LYS A 179 -24.77 -32.57 -12.37
CA LYS A 179 -24.69 -33.98 -12.05
C LYS A 179 -23.80 -34.09 -10.81
N LEU A 180 -24.47 -34.37 -9.69
CA LEU A 180 -23.94 -34.96 -8.46
C LEU A 180 -22.63 -35.74 -8.68
N SER A 181 -21.50 -35.04 -8.70
CA SER A 181 -20.24 -35.61 -8.27
C SER A 181 -20.22 -35.44 -6.76
N SER A 182 -20.27 -36.55 -6.02
CA SER A 182 -20.27 -36.59 -4.55
C SER A 182 -18.99 -36.07 -3.90
N SER A 183 -18.14 -35.34 -4.63
CA SER A 183 -16.88 -34.79 -4.15
C SER A 183 -17.06 -33.34 -3.72
N GLY A 184 -17.88 -33.11 -2.71
CA GLY A 184 -17.83 -31.82 -2.04
C GLY A 184 -16.48 -31.68 -1.32
N ILE A 185 -15.87 -30.50 -1.43
CA ILE A 185 -14.56 -30.24 -0.83
C ILE A 185 -14.79 -30.01 0.67
N GLU A 186 -14.30 -30.93 1.49
CA GLU A 186 -14.28 -30.80 2.94
C GLU A 186 -13.08 -29.93 3.35
N ASP A 187 -13.33 -28.87 4.12
CA ASP A 187 -12.27 -28.13 4.80
C ASP A 187 -11.87 -28.89 6.10
N PRO A 188 -10.67 -29.50 6.17
CA PRO A 188 -10.27 -30.31 7.33
C PRO A 188 -10.08 -29.48 8.62
N TYR A 189 -10.07 -28.14 8.52
CA TYR A 189 -9.90 -27.24 9.66
C TYR A 189 -11.20 -26.55 10.11
N ALA A 190 -12.26 -26.59 9.29
CA ALA A 190 -13.57 -26.01 9.61
C ALA A 190 -14.56 -27.07 10.10
N ILE A 191 -14.58 -27.32 11.42
CA ILE A 191 -15.55 -28.21 12.06
C ILE A 191 -16.88 -27.44 12.18
N LYS A 192 -17.90 -27.87 11.44
CA LYS A 192 -19.24 -27.26 11.47
C LYS A 192 -20.02 -27.65 12.72
N ASP A 193 -20.05 -28.95 13.00
CA ASP A 193 -20.81 -29.55 14.09
C ASP A 193 -20.28 -30.97 14.41
N ASN A 194 -20.54 -31.47 15.61
CA ASN A 194 -20.29 -32.86 15.98
C ASN A 194 -21.60 -33.64 15.92
N ARG A 195 -21.70 -34.61 15.00
CA ARG A 195 -22.88 -35.47 14.89
C ARG A 195 -22.62 -36.86 15.47
N LYS A 196 -23.67 -37.56 15.90
CA LYS A 196 -23.57 -38.98 16.28
C LYS A 196 -23.08 -39.82 15.09
N TYR A 197 -22.19 -40.76 15.39
CA TYR A 197 -21.65 -41.74 14.46
C TYR A 197 -22.78 -42.62 13.92
N LYS A 198 -22.76 -42.88 12.61
CA LYS A 198 -23.62 -43.87 11.96
C LYS A 198 -22.74 -44.94 11.32
N ALA A 199 -23.26 -46.16 11.24
CA ALA A 199 -22.58 -47.25 10.55
C ALA A 199 -22.29 -46.85 9.09
N GLY A 200 -21.01 -46.87 8.71
CA GLY A 200 -20.53 -46.39 7.40
C GLY A 200 -19.65 -45.13 7.47
N ASP A 201 -19.61 -44.45 8.61
CA ASP A 201 -18.71 -43.30 8.80
C ASP A 201 -17.25 -43.73 8.97
N ASN A 202 -16.33 -42.94 8.41
CA ASN A 202 -14.90 -43.20 8.54
C ASN A 202 -14.43 -43.03 10.00
N LEU A 203 -13.85 -44.10 10.57
CA LEU A 203 -13.34 -44.14 11.94
C LEU A 203 -12.27 -43.08 12.24
N ASN A 204 -11.51 -42.65 11.23
CA ASN A 204 -10.50 -41.59 11.39
C ASN A 204 -11.10 -40.22 11.69
N ARG A 205 -12.40 -40.05 11.50
CA ARG A 205 -13.13 -38.78 11.74
C ARG A 205 -13.79 -38.71 13.12
N ILE A 206 -13.60 -39.73 13.96
CA ILE A 206 -14.15 -39.77 15.32
C ILE A 206 -13.51 -38.67 16.18
N ASN A 207 -14.36 -37.86 16.82
CA ASN A 207 -13.93 -36.89 17.80
C ASN A 207 -13.83 -37.55 19.18
N TRP A 208 -12.71 -38.24 19.44
CA TRP A 208 -12.51 -38.99 20.70
C TRP A 208 -12.77 -38.16 21.97
N LYS A 209 -12.47 -36.86 21.94
CA LYS A 209 -12.68 -35.95 23.07
C LYS A 209 -14.17 -35.73 23.37
N VAL A 210 -15.00 -35.61 22.33
CA VAL A 210 -16.46 -35.44 22.48
C VAL A 210 -17.10 -36.78 22.80
N SER A 211 -16.66 -37.85 22.13
CA SER A 211 -17.18 -39.20 22.36
C SER A 211 -16.96 -39.68 23.80
N ALA A 212 -15.79 -39.40 24.38
CA ALA A 212 -15.49 -39.73 25.78
C ALA A 212 -16.36 -38.97 26.79
N LYS A 213 -16.83 -37.76 26.44
CA LYS A 213 -17.67 -36.94 27.33
C LYS A 213 -19.13 -37.39 27.36
N TYR A 214 -19.65 -37.84 26.22
CA TYR A 214 -21.06 -38.23 26.08
C TYR A 214 -21.30 -39.74 26.04
N ASN A 215 -20.23 -40.54 26.17
CA ASN A 215 -20.24 -42.01 26.13
C ASN A 215 -20.93 -42.61 24.88
N GLU A 216 -20.94 -41.85 23.79
CA GLU A 216 -21.48 -42.21 22.48
C GLU A 216 -20.48 -41.74 21.41
N LEU A 217 -20.36 -42.43 20.29
CA LEU A 217 -19.42 -42.05 19.24
C LEU A 217 -19.92 -40.80 18.48
N TYR A 218 -19.11 -39.75 18.42
CA TYR A 218 -19.33 -38.55 17.62
C TYR A 218 -18.25 -38.40 16.54
N VAL A 219 -18.67 -37.91 15.36
CA VAL A 219 -17.81 -37.67 14.20
C VAL A 219 -17.74 -36.16 13.92
N LYS A 220 -16.54 -35.66 13.61
CA LYS A 220 -16.35 -34.27 13.17
C LYS A 220 -16.98 -34.11 11.78
N ASN A 221 -18.00 -33.27 11.67
CA ASN A 221 -18.60 -32.94 10.38
C ASN A 221 -17.94 -31.66 9.84
N HIS A 222 -17.15 -31.78 8.77
CA HIS A 222 -16.55 -30.63 8.10
C HIS A 222 -17.59 -29.93 7.23
N GLU A 223 -17.46 -28.62 7.04
CA GLU A 223 -18.28 -27.92 6.05
C GLU A 223 -17.95 -28.45 4.65
N VAL A 224 -18.94 -29.05 4.01
CA VAL A 224 -18.89 -29.45 2.60
C VAL A 224 -19.47 -28.30 1.78
N PHE A 225 -18.63 -27.63 1.00
CA PHE A 225 -19.10 -26.61 0.07
C PHE A 225 -19.44 -27.26 -1.28
N ILE A 226 -20.70 -27.13 -1.68
CA ILE A 226 -21.18 -27.43 -3.03
C ILE A 226 -21.22 -26.08 -3.75
N GLY A 227 -20.06 -25.62 -4.19
CA GLY A 227 -19.91 -24.35 -4.90
C GLY A 227 -18.65 -24.39 -5.75
N GLU A 228 -18.66 -23.66 -6.86
CA GLU A 228 -17.48 -23.58 -7.71
C GLU A 228 -16.38 -22.77 -7.03
N GLU A 229 -15.19 -23.35 -7.02
CA GLU A 229 -13.99 -22.72 -6.48
C GLU A 229 -13.05 -22.33 -7.62
N PHE A 230 -12.59 -21.09 -7.60
CA PHE A 230 -11.61 -20.58 -8.55
C PHE A 230 -10.27 -20.34 -7.85
N ASN A 231 -9.21 -20.96 -8.38
CA ASN A 231 -7.89 -20.91 -7.77
C ASN A 231 -7.00 -19.97 -8.56
N PHE A 232 -6.45 -18.97 -7.88
CA PHE A 232 -5.58 -17.94 -8.45
C PHE A 232 -4.19 -18.02 -7.84
N PHE A 233 -3.17 -17.93 -8.68
CA PHE A 233 -1.79 -17.80 -8.26
C PHE A 233 -1.26 -16.45 -8.74
N LEU A 234 -0.92 -15.59 -7.79
CA LEU A 234 -0.44 -14.24 -8.06
C LEU A 234 1.07 -14.16 -7.89
N ASP A 235 1.74 -13.75 -8.95
CA ASP A 235 3.17 -13.54 -9.00
C ASP A 235 3.57 -12.14 -8.52
N MET A 236 4.11 -12.08 -7.30
CA MET A 236 4.67 -10.88 -6.67
C MET A 236 6.19 -10.97 -6.53
N ASN A 237 6.86 -11.72 -7.42
CA ASN A 237 8.32 -11.77 -7.47
C ASN A 237 8.91 -10.39 -7.85
N SER A 238 9.88 -9.92 -7.05
CA SER A 238 10.53 -8.61 -7.23
C SER A 238 11.34 -8.48 -8.52
N GLY A 239 11.88 -9.58 -9.06
CA GLY A 239 12.63 -9.61 -10.31
C GLY A 239 11.80 -9.23 -11.54
N ASN A 240 10.49 -9.45 -11.50
CA ASN A 240 9.58 -9.06 -12.58
C ASN A 240 9.43 -7.53 -12.73
N TYR A 241 9.74 -6.77 -11.68
CA TYR A 241 9.50 -5.33 -11.61
C TYR A 241 10.78 -4.50 -11.62
N GLN A 242 11.94 -5.10 -11.92
CA GLN A 242 13.24 -4.42 -11.91
C GLN A 242 13.27 -3.20 -12.86
N TYR A 243 12.55 -3.25 -13.97
CA TYR A 243 12.47 -2.17 -14.96
C TYR A 243 11.19 -1.32 -14.83
N ASP A 244 10.39 -1.52 -13.78
CA ASP A 244 9.15 -0.79 -13.52
C ASP A 244 9.38 0.41 -12.59
N ILE A 245 10.13 1.40 -13.08
CA ILE A 245 10.57 2.57 -12.31
C ILE A 245 9.39 3.31 -11.65
N ASN A 246 8.23 3.32 -12.30
CA ASN A 246 7.04 4.02 -11.83
C ASN A 246 6.06 3.12 -11.06
N GLY A 247 6.34 1.82 -10.94
CA GLY A 247 5.47 0.82 -10.31
C GLY A 247 4.17 0.55 -11.06
N ILE A 248 4.05 0.97 -12.33
CA ILE A 248 2.77 0.92 -13.06
C ILE A 248 2.39 -0.53 -13.35
N SER A 249 3.33 -1.34 -13.79
CA SER A 249 3.09 -2.73 -14.15
C SER A 249 2.68 -3.55 -12.92
N GLU A 250 3.32 -3.29 -11.78
CA GLU A 250 2.95 -3.89 -10.49
C GLU A 250 1.53 -3.49 -10.09
N GLU A 251 1.21 -2.20 -10.04
CA GLU A 251 -0.12 -1.75 -9.62
C GLU A 251 -1.21 -2.31 -10.54
N GLN A 252 -0.98 -2.36 -11.85
CA GLN A 252 -1.92 -2.97 -12.81
C GLN A 252 -2.21 -4.44 -12.51
N LEU A 253 -1.18 -5.24 -12.21
CA LEU A 253 -1.34 -6.66 -11.89
C LEU A 253 -2.16 -6.85 -10.60
N ILE A 254 -1.90 -6.02 -9.60
CA ILE A 254 -2.55 -6.07 -8.29
C ILE A 254 -4.00 -5.57 -8.37
N ASP A 255 -4.24 -4.47 -9.09
CA ASP A 255 -5.57 -3.92 -9.36
C ASP A 255 -6.44 -4.95 -10.08
N PHE A 256 -5.90 -5.60 -11.12
CA PHE A 256 -6.60 -6.67 -11.83
C PHE A 256 -6.92 -7.85 -10.90
N SER A 257 -5.94 -8.32 -10.12
CA SER A 257 -6.13 -9.42 -9.17
C SER A 257 -7.24 -9.12 -8.17
N ALA A 258 -7.19 -7.95 -7.53
CA ALA A 258 -8.22 -7.53 -6.59
C ALA A 258 -9.60 -7.43 -7.26
N SER A 259 -9.65 -6.91 -8.49
CA SER A 259 -10.88 -6.70 -9.24
C SER A 259 -11.55 -8.01 -9.69
N VAL A 260 -10.77 -8.99 -10.13
CA VAL A 260 -11.26 -10.32 -10.50
C VAL A 260 -11.85 -11.02 -9.29
N ILE A 261 -11.12 -11.04 -8.16
CA ILE A 261 -11.61 -11.65 -6.92
C ILE A 261 -12.87 -10.93 -6.43
N HIS A 262 -12.90 -9.59 -6.52
CA HIS A 262 -14.09 -8.81 -6.18
C HIS A 262 -15.31 -9.20 -7.04
N SER A 263 -15.10 -9.31 -8.36
CA SER A 263 -16.14 -9.69 -9.32
C SER A 263 -16.70 -11.08 -9.04
N LEU A 264 -15.84 -12.07 -8.76
CA LEU A 264 -16.25 -13.43 -8.39
C LEU A 264 -16.99 -13.46 -7.05
N THR A 265 -16.51 -12.72 -6.06
CA THR A 265 -17.18 -12.59 -4.75
C THR A 265 -18.59 -12.02 -4.91
N ARG A 266 -18.80 -11.03 -5.79
CA ARG A 266 -20.14 -10.49 -6.10
C ARG A 266 -21.08 -11.52 -6.73
N LYS A 267 -20.53 -12.51 -7.44
CA LYS A 267 -21.26 -13.63 -8.06
C LYS A 267 -21.41 -14.85 -7.14
N ALA A 268 -21.03 -14.74 -5.86
CA ALA A 268 -21.00 -15.83 -4.88
C ALA A 268 -20.12 -17.04 -5.31
N ILE A 269 -19.08 -16.77 -6.10
CA ILE A 269 -18.06 -17.77 -6.48
C ILE A 269 -16.90 -17.67 -5.49
N VAL A 270 -16.55 -18.79 -4.88
CA VAL A 270 -15.47 -18.86 -3.90
C VAL A 270 -14.13 -18.79 -4.62
N SER A 271 -13.22 -17.95 -4.12
CA SER A 271 -11.89 -17.80 -4.71
C SER A 271 -10.79 -18.12 -3.71
N LYS A 272 -9.81 -18.93 -4.10
CA LYS A 272 -8.55 -19.08 -3.36
C LYS A 272 -7.44 -18.33 -4.09
N LEU A 273 -6.72 -17.48 -3.39
CA LEU A 273 -5.62 -16.69 -3.94
C LEU A 273 -4.31 -17.03 -3.21
N TYR A 274 -3.38 -17.62 -3.95
CA TYR A 274 -2.03 -17.98 -3.53
C TYR A 274 -1.07 -16.88 -3.97
N ILE A 275 -0.34 -16.25 -3.04
CA ILE A 275 0.48 -15.08 -3.34
C ILE A 275 1.97 -15.39 -3.16
N ASN A 276 2.74 -15.25 -4.25
CA ASN A 276 4.21 -15.36 -4.22
C ASN A 276 4.87 -14.02 -3.83
N ALA A 277 4.83 -13.68 -2.54
CA ALA A 277 5.51 -12.51 -1.97
C ALA A 277 6.47 -12.95 -0.85
N ALA A 278 7.29 -12.05 -0.29
CA ALA A 278 8.22 -12.39 0.78
C ALA A 278 7.50 -12.98 2.01
N ASN A 279 6.31 -12.45 2.33
CA ASN A 279 5.38 -13.05 3.27
C ASN A 279 4.24 -13.73 2.50
N SER A 280 4.54 -14.88 1.90
CA SER A 280 3.57 -15.66 1.12
C SER A 280 2.37 -16.03 1.98
N ARG A 281 1.17 -15.92 1.39
CA ARG A 281 -0.08 -16.21 2.07
C ARG A 281 -1.11 -16.71 1.07
N VAL A 282 -1.97 -17.60 1.57
CA VAL A 282 -3.15 -18.08 0.86
C VAL A 282 -4.38 -17.43 1.48
N PHE A 283 -5.20 -16.80 0.63
CA PHE A 283 -6.49 -16.21 1.02
C PHE A 283 -7.62 -17.06 0.48
N HIS A 284 -8.58 -17.39 1.34
CA HIS A 284 -9.83 -18.02 0.93
C HIS A 284 -10.93 -16.97 1.00
N VAL A 285 -11.31 -16.41 -0.15
CA VAL A 285 -12.26 -15.31 -0.25
C VAL A 285 -13.63 -15.86 -0.62
N ARG A 286 -14.55 -15.77 0.33
CA ARG A 286 -15.94 -16.21 0.19
C ARG A 286 -16.89 -15.03 0.24
N GLU A 287 -16.63 -14.10 1.16
CA GLU A 287 -17.49 -12.96 1.41
C GLU A 287 -16.70 -11.64 1.45
N LYS A 288 -17.44 -10.56 1.67
CA LYS A 288 -16.89 -9.20 1.78
C LYS A 288 -15.84 -9.08 2.89
N ARG A 289 -15.94 -9.88 3.96
CA ARG A 289 -15.02 -9.83 5.10
C ARG A 289 -13.64 -10.34 4.72
N GLU A 290 -13.55 -11.51 4.09
CA GLU A 290 -12.27 -12.06 3.63
C GLU A 290 -11.68 -11.21 2.50
N PHE A 291 -12.54 -10.65 1.65
CA PHE A 291 -12.10 -9.71 0.62
C PHE A 291 -11.45 -8.45 1.23
N ALA A 292 -12.02 -7.90 2.30
CA ALA A 292 -11.42 -6.77 3.00
C ALA A 292 -10.04 -7.13 3.60
N GLN A 293 -9.86 -8.34 4.13
CA GLN A 293 -8.55 -8.81 4.62
C GLN A 293 -7.52 -8.94 3.48
N LEU A 294 -7.95 -9.44 2.32
CA LEU A 294 -7.11 -9.47 1.12
C LEU A 294 -6.68 -8.05 0.73
N MET A 295 -7.62 -7.10 0.69
CA MET A 295 -7.33 -5.70 0.34
C MET A 295 -6.35 -5.04 1.32
N ASP A 296 -6.50 -5.29 2.62
CA ASP A 296 -5.55 -4.80 3.64
C ASP A 296 -4.15 -5.41 3.48
N TYR A 297 -4.06 -6.69 3.09
CA TYR A 297 -2.80 -7.34 2.77
C TYR A 297 -2.16 -6.73 1.52
N LEU A 298 -2.92 -6.63 0.41
CA LEU A 298 -2.41 -6.08 -0.85
C LEU A 298 -1.98 -4.62 -0.70
N MET A 299 -2.68 -3.83 0.12
CA MET A 299 -2.28 -2.44 0.42
C MET A 299 -0.92 -2.36 1.13
N ARG A 300 -0.60 -3.31 2.02
CA ARG A 300 0.63 -3.29 2.81
C ARG A 300 1.81 -3.96 2.11
N THR A 301 1.55 -5.02 1.37
CA THR A 301 2.58 -5.87 0.76
C THR A 301 2.91 -5.39 -0.65
N LYS A 302 4.20 -5.11 -0.87
CA LYS A 302 4.77 -4.86 -2.21
C LYS A 302 5.27 -6.14 -2.84
N SER A 303 5.50 -6.12 -4.16
CA SER A 303 6.10 -7.26 -4.87
C SER A 303 7.57 -7.45 -4.50
N ASP A 304 7.80 -8.02 -3.31
CA ASP A 304 9.09 -8.23 -2.69
C ASP A 304 9.55 -9.70 -2.69
N GLY A 305 8.77 -10.59 -3.33
CA GLY A 305 9.06 -12.01 -3.45
C GLY A 305 10.45 -12.26 -4.07
N LYS A 306 11.19 -13.21 -3.50
CA LYS A 306 12.53 -13.58 -3.97
C LYS A 306 12.56 -14.91 -4.71
N GLU A 307 11.64 -15.81 -4.37
CA GLU A 307 11.50 -17.10 -5.02
C GLU A 307 10.87 -16.96 -6.41
N SER A 308 11.44 -17.65 -7.42
CA SER A 308 10.87 -17.65 -8.76
C SER A 308 9.44 -18.20 -8.75
N PHE A 309 8.57 -17.62 -9.58
CA PHE A 309 7.17 -18.00 -9.59
C PHE A 309 6.98 -19.48 -9.90
N THR A 310 7.70 -20.01 -10.89
CA THR A 310 7.61 -21.43 -11.25
C THR A 310 8.02 -22.36 -10.12
N ARG A 311 9.04 -22.00 -9.31
CA ARG A 311 9.42 -22.80 -8.14
C ARG A 311 8.35 -22.77 -7.07
N TYR A 312 7.79 -21.59 -6.79
CA TYR A 312 6.66 -21.42 -5.90
C TYR A 312 5.47 -22.29 -6.35
N LEU A 313 5.14 -22.31 -7.64
CA LEU A 313 4.06 -23.14 -8.19
C LEU A 313 4.33 -24.65 -8.04
N LYS A 314 5.57 -25.10 -8.29
CA LYS A 314 5.97 -26.50 -8.12
C LYS A 314 5.75 -27.00 -6.69
N ALA A 315 5.91 -26.14 -5.68
CA ALA A 315 5.61 -26.49 -4.29
C ALA A 315 4.12 -26.79 -4.04
N PHE A 316 3.22 -26.28 -4.89
CA PHE A 316 1.79 -26.55 -4.84
C PHE A 316 1.34 -27.54 -5.92
N MET A 317 2.24 -28.23 -6.63
CA MET A 317 1.91 -29.06 -7.80
C MET A 317 0.81 -30.09 -7.49
N ASP A 318 0.96 -30.85 -6.40
CA ASP A 318 -0.02 -31.87 -6.01
C ASP A 318 -1.40 -31.28 -5.71
N THR A 319 -1.42 -30.09 -5.09
CA THR A 319 -2.66 -29.37 -4.82
C THR A 319 -3.26 -28.85 -6.12
N ILE A 320 -2.43 -28.23 -6.97
CA ILE A 320 -2.82 -27.70 -8.28
C ILE A 320 -3.47 -28.81 -9.07
N ILE A 321 -2.85 -29.99 -9.24
CA ILE A 321 -3.40 -31.10 -10.06
C ILE A 321 -4.86 -31.42 -9.71
N THR A 322 -5.25 -31.33 -8.44
CA THR A 322 -6.62 -31.64 -7.99
C THR A 322 -7.65 -30.52 -8.20
N MET A 323 -7.22 -29.28 -8.52
CA MET A 323 -8.11 -28.13 -8.73
C MET A 323 -8.75 -28.12 -10.13
N ASN A 324 -10.01 -27.73 -10.24
CA ASN A 324 -10.68 -27.62 -11.55
C ASN A 324 -10.32 -26.34 -12.32
N ASN A 325 -10.61 -25.17 -11.73
CA ASN A 325 -10.39 -23.88 -12.36
C ASN A 325 -9.13 -23.23 -11.78
N VAL A 326 -8.08 -23.08 -12.60
CA VAL A 326 -6.81 -22.49 -12.18
C VAL A 326 -6.43 -21.32 -13.08
N ALA A 327 -6.10 -20.19 -12.45
CA ALA A 327 -5.60 -18.99 -13.08
C ALA A 327 -4.23 -18.61 -12.51
N PHE A 328 -3.33 -18.22 -13.39
CA PHE A 328 -2.04 -17.64 -13.06
C PHE A 328 -2.07 -16.16 -13.45
N ILE A 329 -1.69 -15.28 -12.53
CA ILE A 329 -1.61 -13.84 -12.73
C ILE A 329 -0.14 -13.46 -12.58
N THR A 330 0.54 -13.18 -13.69
CA THR A 330 1.98 -12.90 -13.70
C THR A 330 2.36 -11.79 -14.67
N SER A 331 3.49 -11.14 -14.41
CA SER A 331 4.06 -10.14 -15.32
C SER A 331 5.00 -10.75 -16.37
N ARG A 332 5.41 -12.03 -16.24
CA ARG A 332 6.32 -12.69 -17.18
C ARG A 332 5.88 -14.10 -17.55
N VAL A 333 6.17 -14.49 -18.79
CA VAL A 333 5.91 -15.85 -19.30
C VAL A 333 7.23 -16.41 -19.84
N ASP A 334 8.16 -16.69 -18.92
CA ASP A 334 9.45 -17.27 -19.26
C ASP A 334 9.34 -18.75 -19.66
N GLN A 335 10.44 -19.30 -20.17
CA GLN A 335 10.50 -20.68 -20.64
C GLN A 335 10.17 -21.70 -19.54
N GLU A 336 10.62 -21.47 -18.31
CA GLU A 336 10.35 -22.37 -17.19
C GLU A 336 8.85 -22.41 -16.85
N PHE A 337 8.19 -21.24 -16.84
CA PHE A 337 6.75 -21.14 -16.63
C PHE A 337 5.97 -21.77 -17.79
N TYR A 338 6.40 -21.56 -19.04
CA TYR A 338 5.80 -22.23 -20.21
C TYR A 338 5.83 -23.76 -20.07
N GLU A 339 6.98 -24.35 -19.74
CA GLU A 339 7.13 -25.79 -19.55
C GLU A 339 6.26 -26.32 -18.40
N PHE A 340 6.14 -25.55 -17.32
CA PHE A 340 5.23 -25.87 -16.21
C PHE A 340 3.76 -25.91 -16.65
N ILE A 341 3.31 -24.93 -17.45
CA ILE A 341 1.94 -24.92 -17.97
C ILE A 341 1.73 -26.07 -18.97
N LEU A 342 2.72 -26.42 -19.78
CA LEU A 342 2.65 -27.55 -20.71
C LEU A 342 2.41 -28.89 -19.98
N ASP A 343 3.14 -29.15 -18.88
CA ASP A 343 2.92 -30.35 -18.07
C ASP A 343 1.51 -30.36 -17.42
N LEU A 344 1.00 -29.18 -17.03
CA LEU A 344 -0.36 -29.06 -16.47
C LEU A 344 -1.48 -29.21 -17.51
N GLU A 345 -1.32 -28.65 -18.71
CA GLU A 345 -2.32 -28.68 -19.78
C GLU A 345 -2.62 -30.11 -20.20
N SER A 346 -1.58 -30.96 -20.29
CA SER A 346 -1.74 -32.39 -20.55
C SER A 346 -2.64 -33.12 -19.53
N ARG A 347 -2.88 -32.53 -18.35
CA ARG A 347 -3.63 -33.13 -17.24
C ARG A 347 -4.95 -32.42 -16.92
N LYS A 348 -5.25 -31.26 -17.53
CA LYS A 348 -6.33 -30.36 -17.08
C LYS A 348 -7.07 -29.63 -18.19
N LYS A 349 -8.35 -29.31 -17.94
CA LYS A 349 -9.25 -28.70 -18.94
C LYS A 349 -9.39 -27.17 -18.87
N ASN A 350 -9.24 -26.53 -17.70
CA ASN A 350 -9.53 -25.10 -17.51
C ASN A 350 -8.34 -24.31 -16.92
N LEU A 351 -7.40 -23.91 -17.78
CA LEU A 351 -6.23 -23.11 -17.41
C LEU A 351 -6.34 -21.68 -17.97
N PHE A 352 -6.07 -20.71 -17.11
CA PHE A 352 -6.03 -19.29 -17.45
C PHE A 352 -4.66 -18.70 -17.14
N VAL A 353 -4.15 -17.88 -18.04
CA VAL A 353 -2.93 -17.09 -17.81
C VAL A 353 -3.25 -15.63 -18.08
N PHE A 354 -3.26 -14.84 -17.02
CA PHE A 354 -3.43 -13.39 -17.07
C PHE A 354 -2.06 -12.73 -16.99
N TYR A 355 -1.75 -11.91 -17.99
CA TYR A 355 -0.45 -11.25 -18.07
C TYR A 355 -0.59 -9.77 -18.42
N ASN A 356 0.35 -8.94 -17.97
CA ASN A 356 0.33 -7.51 -18.23
C ASN A 356 1.17 -7.12 -19.46
N LYS A 357 2.49 -6.98 -19.26
CA LYS A 357 3.39 -6.43 -20.27
C LYS A 357 4.27 -7.53 -20.83
N VAL A 358 4.29 -7.64 -22.15
CA VAL A 358 5.10 -8.63 -22.86
C VAL A 358 6.53 -8.11 -22.94
N HIS A 359 7.47 -8.75 -22.24
CA HIS A 359 8.85 -8.69 -22.67
C HIS A 359 8.93 -9.31 -24.06
N LYS A 360 9.69 -8.73 -25.01
CA LYS A 360 9.77 -9.28 -26.38
C LYS A 360 10.06 -10.78 -26.41
N GLU A 361 10.84 -11.23 -25.44
CA GLU A 361 11.24 -12.63 -25.21
C GLU A 361 10.07 -13.54 -24.80
N ASP A 362 9.04 -13.01 -24.14
CA ASP A 362 7.88 -13.78 -23.66
C ASP A 362 6.82 -14.00 -24.75
N LYS A 363 6.87 -13.22 -25.84
CA LYS A 363 5.84 -13.23 -26.88
C LYS A 363 5.71 -14.61 -27.54
N GLU A 364 6.84 -15.24 -27.83
CA GLU A 364 6.87 -16.57 -28.45
C GLU A 364 6.21 -17.61 -27.55
N ASN A 365 6.48 -17.57 -26.24
CA ASN A 365 5.89 -18.49 -25.27
C ASN A 365 4.38 -18.25 -25.11
N ILE A 366 3.95 -17.00 -25.11
CA ILE A 366 2.52 -16.64 -25.09
C ILE A 366 1.80 -17.21 -26.31
N ASP A 367 2.36 -17.04 -27.51
CA ASP A 367 1.77 -17.56 -28.75
C ASP A 367 1.70 -19.11 -28.73
N LYS A 368 2.74 -19.77 -28.21
CA LYS A 368 2.72 -21.23 -27.98
C LYS A 368 1.61 -21.66 -27.01
N LEU A 369 1.42 -20.94 -25.90
CA LEU A 369 0.34 -21.23 -24.95
C LEU A 369 -1.06 -21.08 -25.57
N MET A 370 -1.28 -20.06 -26.40
CA MET A 370 -2.55 -19.88 -27.08
C MET A 370 -2.85 -21.04 -28.04
N ASN A 371 -1.83 -21.55 -28.75
CA ASN A 371 -1.97 -22.69 -29.65
C ASN A 371 -2.29 -24.02 -28.92
N LEU A 372 -1.91 -24.13 -27.65
CA LEU A 372 -2.25 -25.27 -26.78
C LEU A 372 -3.69 -25.20 -26.23
N GLY A 373 -4.46 -24.15 -26.57
CA GLY A 373 -5.83 -23.99 -26.06
C GLY A 373 -5.93 -23.41 -24.64
N VAL A 374 -4.81 -22.96 -24.06
CA VAL A 374 -4.80 -22.23 -22.78
C VAL A 374 -5.42 -20.85 -23.00
N LYS A 375 -6.30 -20.42 -22.08
CA LYS A 375 -6.93 -19.10 -22.15
C LYS A 375 -5.95 -18.03 -21.65
N VAL A 376 -5.18 -17.46 -22.57
CA VAL A 376 -4.19 -16.42 -22.27
C VAL A 376 -4.78 -15.03 -22.53
N VAL A 377 -4.79 -14.17 -21.50
CA VAL A 377 -5.45 -12.86 -21.55
C VAL A 377 -4.51 -11.75 -21.11
N ASN A 378 -4.37 -10.74 -21.96
CA ASN A 378 -3.65 -9.52 -21.62
C ASN A 378 -4.52 -8.60 -20.75
N ILE A 379 -4.08 -8.33 -19.53
CA ILE A 379 -4.83 -7.52 -18.56
C ILE A 379 -4.78 -6.02 -18.85
N SER A 380 -3.80 -5.54 -19.62
CA SER A 380 -3.73 -4.13 -20.04
C SER A 380 -4.95 -3.69 -20.86
N LYS A 381 -5.75 -4.64 -21.36
CA LYS A 381 -7.02 -4.35 -22.03
C LYS A 381 -8.13 -3.89 -21.07
N PHE A 382 -7.97 -4.07 -19.75
CA PHE A 382 -8.99 -3.77 -18.75
C PHE A 382 -8.64 -2.58 -17.84
N ILE A 383 -7.42 -2.03 -17.93
CA ILE A 383 -6.86 -1.02 -17.03
C ILE A 383 -6.46 0.20 -17.83
#